data_AF-A0A0E4HAV1-F1
#
_entry.id   AF-A0A0E4HAV1-F1
#
_cell.length_a   1.000
_cell.length_b   1.000
_cell.length_c   1.000
_cell.angle_alpha   90.00
_cell.angle_beta   90.00
_cell.angle_gamma   90.00
#
_symmetry.space_group_name_H-M   'P 1'
#
loop_
_entity.id
_entity.type
_entity.pdbx_description
1 polymer ?
#
loop_
_entity_poly.entity_id
_entity_poly.type
_entity_poly.pdbx_seq_one_letter_code
_entity_poly.pdbx_strand_id
1 'polypeptide(L)'
;MQIMIYLAAVLNIVNGVLSFGSAGILKKILCMTMIIFGLAAVWAASRLNIPNVTSRYAAIVLSGILIVLRIVEFTVWHNIGFLLGVVLPIIVIWRLNSTEVRDWFVKL
;
A
#
# COMPACT_ATOMS: atom_id res chain seq x y z
N MET A 1 -12.36 -1.80 -6.97
CA MET A 1 -11.13 -1.00 -6.76
C MET A 1 -10.57 -1.14 -5.34
N GLN A 2 -11.43 -0.97 -4.33
CA GLN A 2 -11.07 -1.09 -2.92
C GLN A 2 -10.40 -2.42 -2.55
N ILE A 3 -10.88 -3.53 -3.13
CA ILE A 3 -10.28 -4.87 -2.96
C ILE A 3 -8.79 -4.91 -3.28
N MET A 4 -8.32 -4.20 -4.30
CA MET A 4 -6.89 -4.21 -4.66
C MET A 4 -6.05 -3.47 -3.61
N ILE A 5 -6.58 -2.40 -3.03
CA ILE A 5 -5.91 -1.66 -1.94
C ILE A 5 -5.92 -2.48 -0.66
N TYR A 6 -7.05 -3.15 -0.35
CA TYR A 6 -7.11 -4.06 0.78
C TYR A 6 -6.11 -5.20 0.65
N LEU A 7 -5.99 -5.81 -0.52
CA LEU A 7 -4.99 -6.87 -0.77
C LEU A 7 -3.56 -6.35 -0.62
N ALA A 8 -3.24 -5.19 -1.20
CA ALA A 8 -1.92 -4.56 -1.04
C ALA A 8 -1.59 -4.25 0.43
N ALA A 9 -2.57 -3.73 1.17
CA ALA A 9 -2.46 -3.41 2.58
C ALA A 9 -2.27 -4.66 3.45
N VAL A 10 -3.09 -5.69 3.24
CA VAL A 10 -3.01 -6.95 3.98
C VAL A 10 -1.67 -7.62 3.76
N LEU A 11 -1.19 -7.69 2.52
CA LEU A 11 0.14 -8.22 2.24
C LEU A 11 1.24 -7.41 2.95
N ASN A 12 1.07 -6.10 3.11
CA ASN A 12 2.05 -5.26 3.81
C ASN A 12 2.08 -5.54 5.30
N ILE A 13 0.88 -5.68 5.90
CA ILE A 13 0.73 -6.02 7.31
C ILE A 13 1.28 -7.42 7.59
N VAL A 14 0.88 -8.42 6.80
CA VAL A 14 1.33 -9.81 6.96
C VAL A 14 2.84 -9.91 6.87
N ASN A 15 3.45 -9.26 5.87
CA ASN A 15 4.92 -9.27 5.75
C ASN A 15 5.60 -8.55 6.93
N GLY A 16 5.07 -7.42 7.38
CA GLY A 16 5.58 -6.74 8.58
C GLY A 16 5.49 -7.62 9.82
N VAL A 17 4.40 -8.37 10.01
CA VAL A 17 4.21 -9.30 11.13
C VAL A 17 5.19 -10.48 11.05
N LEU A 18 5.31 -11.11 9.88
CA LEU A 18 6.23 -12.24 9.68
C LEU A 18 7.69 -11.84 9.87
N SER A 19 8.05 -10.62 9.44
CA SER A 19 9.42 -10.10 9.55
C SER A 19 9.77 -9.57 10.95
N PHE A 20 8.80 -9.42 11.85
CA PHE A 20 9.00 -8.86 13.19
C PHE A 20 9.93 -9.70 14.09
N GLY A 21 10.02 -11.01 13.82
CA GLY A 21 10.93 -11.93 14.51
C GLY A 21 12.42 -11.73 14.18
N SER A 22 12.75 -10.85 13.24
CA SER A 22 14.14 -10.62 12.81
C SER A 22 14.99 -9.96 13.89
N ALA A 23 16.24 -10.43 14.05
CA ALA A 23 17.28 -9.72 14.80
C ALA A 23 17.66 -8.41 14.08
N GLY A 24 17.73 -7.30 14.82
CA GLY A 24 18.11 -5.98 14.29
C GLY A 24 17.02 -4.91 14.49
N ILE A 25 17.40 -3.78 15.09
CA ILE A 25 16.47 -2.70 15.45
C ILE A 25 15.86 -2.04 14.19
N LEU A 26 16.67 -1.87 13.14
CA LEU A 26 16.22 -1.32 11.84
C LEU A 26 15.10 -2.17 11.23
N LYS A 27 15.26 -3.49 11.28
CA LYS A 27 14.28 -4.44 10.73
C LYS A 27 12.96 -4.36 11.50
N LYS A 28 13.00 -4.26 12.83
CA LYS A 28 11.81 -4.07 13.68
C LYS A 28 11.09 -2.76 13.40
N ILE A 29 11.84 -1.65 13.23
CA ILE A 29 11.26 -0.34 12.86
C ILE A 29 10.58 -0.42 11.50
N LEU A 30 11.20 -1.09 10.52
CA LEU A 30 10.58 -1.27 9.21
C LEU A 30 9.28 -2.07 9.30
N CYS A 31 9.28 -3.17 10.07
CA CYS A 31 8.09 -3.99 10.30
C CYS A 31 6.94 -3.18 10.90
N MET A 32 7.21 -2.38 11.94
CA MET A 32 6.19 -1.50 12.53
C MET A 32 5.69 -0.46 11.52
N THR A 33 6.59 0.16 10.77
CA THR A 33 6.25 1.13 9.72
C THR A 33 5.30 0.49 8.70
N MET A 34 5.59 -0.73 8.25
CA MET A 34 4.75 -1.44 7.30
C MET A 34 3.36 -1.76 7.82
N ILE A 35 3.25 -2.17 9.08
CA ILE A 35 1.95 -2.43 9.71
C ILE A 35 1.15 -1.14 9.77
N ILE A 36 1.76 -0.03 10.22
CA ILE A 36 1.10 1.27 10.33
C ILE A 36 0.60 1.76 8.96
N PHE A 37 1.46 1.76 7.93
CA PHE A 37 1.07 2.19 6.60
C PHE A 37 0.09 1.22 5.92
N GLY A 38 0.16 -0.08 6.24
CA GLY A 38 -0.84 -1.04 5.83
C GLY A 38 -2.22 -0.71 6.42
N LEU A 39 -2.30 -0.44 7.72
CA LEU A 39 -3.55 -0.02 8.37
C LEU A 39 -4.08 1.30 7.81
N ALA A 40 -3.20 2.27 7.55
CA ALA A 40 -3.57 3.53 6.88
C ALA A 40 -4.14 3.29 5.47
N ALA A 41 -3.58 2.35 4.72
CA ALA A 41 -4.09 1.96 3.40
C ALA A 41 -5.46 1.26 3.49
N VAL A 42 -5.71 0.42 4.50
CA VAL A 42 -7.05 -0.16 4.78
C VAL A 42 -8.07 0.95 5.03
N TRP A 43 -7.71 1.94 5.86
CA TRP A 43 -8.58 3.07 6.16
C TRP A 43 -8.85 3.96 4.93
N ALA A 44 -7.83 4.22 4.11
CA ALA A 44 -8.03 4.95 2.86
C ALA A 44 -8.93 4.18 1.90
N ALA A 45 -8.77 2.86 1.81
CA ALA A 45 -9.61 2.00 0.98
C ALA A 45 -11.08 2.02 1.40
N SER A 46 -11.39 2.07 2.71
CA SER A 46 -12.78 2.15 3.17
C SER A 46 -13.44 3.47 2.80
N ARG A 47 -12.66 4.54 2.65
CA ARG A 47 -13.16 5.86 2.25
C ARG A 47 -13.32 6.06 0.74
N LEU A 48 -12.76 5.18 -0.09
CA LEU A 48 -12.94 5.25 -1.55
C LEU A 48 -14.36 4.96 -2.03
N ASN A 49 -15.28 4.54 -1.16
CA ASN A 49 -16.70 4.42 -1.49
C ASN A 49 -17.41 5.80 -1.54
N ILE A 50 -16.75 6.84 -1.02
CA ILE A 50 -17.25 8.21 -1.05
C ILE A 50 -16.52 8.92 -2.19
N PRO A 51 -17.22 9.41 -3.23
CA PRO A 51 -16.60 10.11 -4.35
C PRO A 51 -16.05 11.46 -3.87
N ASN A 52 -14.77 11.46 -3.49
CA ASN A 52 -14.02 12.62 -3.08
C ASN A 52 -12.61 12.57 -3.66
N VAL A 53 -12.24 13.62 -4.40
CA VAL A 53 -10.91 13.81 -5.00
C VAL A 53 -9.79 13.62 -3.98
N THR A 54 -9.94 14.11 -2.75
CA THR A 54 -8.95 13.95 -1.67
C THR A 54 -8.73 12.49 -1.29
N SER A 55 -9.80 11.68 -1.25
CA SER A 55 -9.69 10.26 -0.94
C SER A 55 -8.93 9.50 -2.02
N ARG A 56 -9.13 9.87 -3.29
CA ARG A 56 -8.39 9.31 -4.43
C ARG A 56 -6.90 9.64 -4.33
N TYR A 57 -6.54 10.90 -4.08
CA TYR A 57 -5.13 11.29 -3.92
C TYR A 57 -4.48 10.60 -2.72
N ALA A 58 -5.16 10.51 -1.59
CA ALA A 58 -4.66 9.79 -0.41
C ALA A 58 -4.36 8.33 -0.72
N ALA A 59 -5.23 7.64 -1.46
CA ALA A 59 -5.01 6.25 -1.88
C ALA A 59 -3.83 6.10 -2.85
N ILE A 60 -3.63 7.05 -3.78
CA ILE A 60 -2.47 7.06 -4.68
C ILE A 60 -1.17 7.25 -3.89
N VAL A 61 -1.14 8.23 -2.99
CA VAL A 61 0.04 8.52 -2.15
C VAL A 61 0.38 7.33 -1.26
N LEU A 62 -0.61 6.74 -0.59
CA LEU A 62 -0.41 5.55 0.24
C LEU A 62 0.09 4.37 -0.58
N SER A 63 -0.43 4.17 -1.80
CA SER A 63 0.09 3.12 -2.70
C SER A 63 1.55 3.38 -3.07
N GLY A 64 1.94 4.63 -3.31
CA GLY A 64 3.34 5.00 -3.52
C GLY A 64 4.22 4.69 -2.31
N ILE A 65 3.75 5.00 -1.10
CA ILE A 65 4.47 4.67 0.15
C ILE A 65 4.64 3.14 0.28
N LEU A 66 3.60 2.36 0.00
CA LEU A 66 3.69 0.90 0.02
C LEU A 66 4.77 0.39 -0.94
N ILE A 67 4.87 0.96 -2.16
CA ILE A 67 5.95 0.61 -3.12
C ILE A 67 7.33 0.89 -2.52
N VAL A 68 7.53 2.08 -1.95
CA VAL A 68 8.82 2.45 -1.35
C VAL A 68 9.18 1.49 -0.21
N LEU A 69 8.22 1.15 0.66
CA LEU A 69 8.44 0.19 1.74
C LEU A 69 8.84 -1.19 1.22
N ARG A 70 8.27 -1.65 0.10
CA ARG A 70 8.66 -2.91 -0.54
C ARG A 70 10.08 -2.90 -1.12
N ILE A 71 10.49 -1.78 -1.71
CA ILE A 71 11.85 -1.61 -2.21
C ILE A 71 12.84 -1.67 -1.03
N VAL A 72 12.53 -0.96 0.07
CA VAL A 72 13.35 -0.98 1.27
C VAL A 72 13.39 -2.39 1.90
N GLU A 73 12.27 -3.11 1.95
CA GLU A 73 12.24 -4.52 2.37
C GLU A 73 13.17 -5.38 1.51
N PHE A 74 13.10 -5.24 0.19
CA PHE A 74 13.98 -5.96 -0.71
C PHE A 74 15.45 -5.65 -0.43
N THR A 75 15.81 -4.38 -0.20
CA THR A 75 17.18 -4.00 0.15
C THR A 75 17.64 -4.59 1.48
N VAL A 76 16.75 -4.72 2.46
CA VAL A 76 17.12 -5.16 3.81
C VAL A 76 17.13 -6.69 3.96
N TRP A 77 16.27 -7.42 3.24
CA TRP A 77 16.18 -8.88 3.31
C TRP A 77 16.64 -9.62 2.04
N HIS A 78 16.94 -8.90 0.95
CA HIS A 78 17.41 -9.44 -0.34
C HIS A 78 16.51 -10.54 -0.94
N ASN A 79 15.21 -10.52 -0.62
CA ASN A 79 14.26 -11.52 -1.07
C ASN A 79 13.35 -10.97 -2.17
N ILE A 80 13.42 -11.58 -3.36
CA ILE A 80 12.67 -11.20 -4.56
C ILE A 80 11.14 -11.23 -4.35
N GLY A 81 10.64 -12.03 -3.40
CA GLY A 81 9.23 -12.08 -3.04
C GLY A 81 8.67 -10.73 -2.56
N PHE A 82 9.52 -9.87 -1.98
CA PHE A 82 9.12 -8.51 -1.60
C PHE A 82 8.90 -7.59 -2.82
N LEU A 83 9.67 -7.79 -3.90
CA LEU A 83 9.49 -7.06 -5.16
C LEU A 83 8.19 -7.45 -5.87
N LEU A 84 7.76 -8.72 -5.79
CA LEU A 84 6.45 -9.13 -6.30
C LEU A 84 5.30 -8.40 -5.57
N GLY A 85 5.51 -8.05 -4.30
CA GLY A 85 4.58 -7.22 -3.52
C GLY A 85 4.39 -5.80 -4.03
N VAL A 86 5.25 -5.30 -4.93
CA VAL A 86 5.16 -3.98 -5.57
C VAL A 86 4.07 -3.94 -6.65
N VAL A 87 3.78 -5.07 -7.28
CA VAL A 87 2.87 -5.16 -8.43
C VAL A 87 1.47 -4.67 -8.08
N LEU A 88 0.94 -5.06 -6.90
CA LEU A 88 -0.40 -4.69 -6.47
C LEU A 88 -0.57 -3.17 -6.28
N PRO A 89 0.28 -2.47 -5.51
CA PRO A 89 0.27 -1.01 -5.46
C PRO A 89 0.37 -0.31 -6.83
N ILE A 90 1.17 -0.83 -7.76
CA ILE A 90 1.26 -0.28 -9.12
C ILE A 90 -0.08 -0.38 -9.85
N ILE A 91 -0.71 -1.55 -9.81
CA ILE A 91 -2.03 -1.77 -10.43
C ILE A 91 -3.07 -0.84 -9.80
N VAL A 92 -3.02 -0.63 -8.48
CA VAL A 92 -3.89 0.32 -7.77
C VAL A 92 -3.72 1.73 -8.32
N ILE A 93 -2.48 2.25 -8.42
CA ILE A 93 -2.20 3.58 -8.96
C ILE A 93 -2.69 3.70 -10.40
N TRP A 94 -2.41 2.71 -11.23
CA TRP A 94 -2.86 2.68 -12.62
C TRP A 94 -4.38 2.76 -12.71
N ARG A 95 -5.10 1.95 -11.93
CA ARG A 95 -6.56 1.95 -11.93
C ARG A 95 -7.13 3.27 -11.37
N LEU A 96 -6.49 3.87 -10.36
CA LEU A 96 -6.85 5.19 -9.81
C LEU A 96 -6.63 6.33 -10.79
N ASN A 97 -5.76 6.15 -11.79
CA ASN A 97 -5.52 7.12 -12.85
C ASN A 97 -6.32 6.88 -14.13
N SER A 98 -7.10 5.79 -14.21
CA SER A 98 -8.00 5.57 -15.34
C SER A 98 -9.06 6.68 -15.45
N THR A 99 -9.37 7.10 -16.67
CA THR A 99 -10.31 8.20 -16.96
C THR A 99 -11.68 7.96 -16.33
N GLU A 100 -12.20 6.73 -16.46
CA GLU A 100 -13.46 6.28 -15.85
C GLU A 100 -13.52 6.59 -14.34
N VAL A 101 -12.48 6.20 -13.61
CA VAL A 101 -12.47 6.36 -12.15
C VAL A 101 -12.16 7.79 -11.75
N ARG A 102 -11.26 8.47 -12.48
CA ARG A 102 -10.99 9.88 -12.25
C ARG A 102 -12.27 10.71 -12.36
N ASP A 103 -13.08 10.44 -13.37
CA ASP A 103 -14.33 11.17 -13.60
C ASP A 103 -15.36 10.86 -12.50
N TRP A 104 -15.42 9.63 -12.00
CA TRP A 104 -16.26 9.26 -10.85
C TRP A 104 -15.90 10.05 -9.58
N PHE A 105 -14.62 10.31 -9.34
CA PHE A 105 -14.15 11.08 -8.17
C PHE A 105 -14.32 12.60 -8.33
N VAL A 106 -14.52 13.12 -9.55
CA VAL A 106 -14.64 14.56 -9.86
C VAL A 106 -16.11 14.99 -10.06
N LYS A 107 -17.00 14.06 -10.43
CA LYS A 107 -18.41 14.36 -10.79
C LYS A 107 -19.36 14.64 -9.61
N LEU A 108 -18.87 15.08 -8.44
CA LEU A 108 -19.73 15.55 -7.34
C LEU A 108 -19.53 17.04 -7.09
#